data_AF-A0A8S0UFS7-F1
#
_entry.id   AF-A0A8S0UFS7-F1
#
_cell.length_a   1.000
_cell.length_b   1.000
_cell.length_c   1.000
_cell.angle_alpha   90.00
_cell.angle_beta   90.00
_cell.angle_gamma   90.00
#
_symmetry.space_group_name_H-M   'P 1'
#
loop_
_entity.id
_entity.type
_entity.pdbx_description
1 polymer ?
#
loop_
_entity_poly.entity_id
_entity_poly.type
_entity_poly.pdbx_seq_one_letter_code
_entity_poly.pdbx_strand_id
1 'polypeptide(L)'
;MKGMQLSLNKTQKLRLEKALEQLESLSSKSNSDASVTVADNISVNCEDAILKGHGTAELDGHVVATLCGVVERVNKLVYVRALRARYKPEIGDIIVGRIIEVKSRIL
;
A
#
# COMPACT_ATOMS: atom_id res chain seq x y z
N MET A 1 -8.39 15.84 -7.38
CA MET A 1 -7.06 16.44 -7.09
C MET A 1 -6.10 16.41 -8.30
N LYS A 2 -6.56 16.64 -9.53
CA LYS A 2 -5.66 16.79 -10.70
C LYS A 2 -5.49 18.30 -10.95
N GLY A 3 -4.34 18.88 -10.61
CA GLY A 3 -4.06 20.29 -10.94
C GLY A 3 -3.28 21.14 -9.93
N MET A 4 -2.76 20.61 -8.82
CA MET A 4 -1.90 21.41 -7.94
C MET A 4 -0.48 21.48 -8.50
N GLN A 5 -0.06 22.66 -8.93
CA GLN A 5 1.30 22.92 -9.38
C GLN A 5 2.21 23.10 -8.15
N LEU A 6 2.73 21.98 -7.63
CA LEU A 6 3.64 21.96 -6.49
C LEU A 6 5.06 22.29 -6.95
N SER A 7 5.70 23.29 -6.32
CA SER A 7 7.12 23.58 -6.51
C SER A 7 7.96 22.54 -5.76
N LEU A 8 8.34 21.47 -6.46
CA LEU A 8 9.08 20.34 -5.89
C LEU A 8 10.60 20.54 -6.01
N ASN A 9 11.34 20.22 -4.95
CA ASN A 9 12.79 20.13 -4.95
C ASN A 9 13.26 18.96 -5.85
N LYS A 10 14.53 18.95 -6.31
CA LYS A 10 15.09 17.91 -7.22
C LYS A 10 14.84 16.49 -6.70
N THR A 11 15.09 16.24 -5.42
CA THR A 11 14.86 14.93 -4.78
C THR A 11 13.37 14.57 -4.72
N GLN A 12 12.49 15.55 -4.52
CA GLN A 12 11.05 15.32 -4.49
C GLN A 12 10.51 14.98 -5.88
N LYS A 13 11.01 15.65 -6.92
CA LYS A 13 10.69 15.35 -8.32
C LYS A 13 11.07 13.91 -8.68
N LEU A 14 12.30 13.49 -8.39
CA LEU A 14 12.75 12.11 -8.64
C LEU A 14 11.92 11.07 -7.88
N ARG A 15 11.54 11.35 -6.63
CA ARG A 15 10.68 10.47 -5.85
C ARG A 15 9.27 10.37 -6.43
N LEU A 16 8.73 11.49 -6.91
CA LEU A 16 7.41 11.53 -7.54
C LEU A 16 7.41 10.73 -8.86
N GLU A 17 8.40 10.98 -9.71
CA GLU A 17 8.56 10.28 -11.00
C GLU A 17 8.65 8.77 -10.80
N LYS A 18 9.51 8.31 -9.89
CA LYS A 18 9.60 6.88 -9.54
C LYS A 18 8.29 6.31 -8.99
N ALA A 19 7.55 7.08 -8.20
CA ALA A 19 6.26 6.64 -7.67
C ALA A 19 5.19 6.53 -8.77
N LEU A 20 5.20 7.43 -9.76
CA LEU A 20 4.32 7.38 -10.92
C LEU A 20 4.63 6.17 -11.80
N GLU A 21 5.90 5.91 -12.10
CA GLU A 21 6.33 4.70 -12.84
C GLU A 21 5.88 3.41 -12.14
N GLN A 22 6.07 3.34 -10.82
CA GLN A 22 5.61 2.19 -10.04
C GLN A 22 4.09 2.04 -10.09
N LEU A 23 3.35 3.14 -10.00
CA LEU A 23 1.90 3.13 -10.06
C LEU A 23 1.40 2.70 -11.46
N GLU A 24 2.03 3.13 -12.55
CA GLU A 24 1.73 2.66 -13.91
C GLU A 24 2.01 1.16 -14.09
N SER A 25 3.12 0.68 -13.53
CA SER A 25 3.48 -0.76 -13.59
C SER A 25 2.52 -1.66 -12.81
N LEU A 26 1.90 -1.13 -11.75
CA LEU A 26 0.92 -1.84 -10.92
C LEU A 26 -0.49 -1.69 -11.52
N SER A 27 -0.82 -0.49 -12.02
CA SER A 27 -2.08 -0.18 -12.69
C SER A 27 -2.26 -0.90 -14.02
N SER A 28 -1.20 -1.38 -14.66
CA SER A 28 -1.34 -2.22 -15.86
C SER A 28 -1.75 -3.66 -15.53
N LYS A 29 -1.61 -4.09 -14.27
CA LYS A 29 -2.00 -5.42 -13.78
C LYS A 29 -3.37 -5.42 -13.08
N SER A 30 -3.79 -4.29 -12.53
CA SER A 30 -5.09 -4.08 -11.86
C SER A 30 -5.97 -3.16 -12.69
N ASN A 31 -7.30 -3.23 -12.56
CA ASN A 31 -8.22 -2.29 -13.21
C ASN A 31 -7.79 -0.81 -13.00
N SER A 32 -8.01 0.02 -14.01
CA SER A 32 -7.53 1.41 -14.12
C SER A 32 -7.94 2.37 -12.98
N ASP A 33 -8.91 1.99 -12.15
CA ASP A 33 -9.41 2.79 -11.01
C ASP A 33 -8.95 2.25 -9.64
N ALA A 34 -7.91 1.41 -9.60
CA ALA A 34 -7.46 0.77 -8.36
C ALA A 34 -6.50 1.62 -7.51
N SER A 35 -6.03 2.78 -7.99
CA SER A 35 -5.15 3.65 -7.20
C SER A 35 -5.95 4.41 -6.14
N VAL A 36 -5.54 4.30 -4.88
CA VAL A 36 -6.19 4.94 -3.73
C VAL A 36 -5.20 5.77 -2.94
N THR A 37 -5.70 6.86 -2.38
CA THR A 37 -5.03 7.68 -1.37
C THR A 37 -5.63 7.43 0.00
N VAL A 38 -5.00 7.96 1.05
CA VAL A 38 -5.50 7.81 2.43
C VAL A 38 -6.90 8.40 2.53
N ALA A 39 -7.80 7.68 3.19
CA ALA A 39 -9.22 7.98 3.38
C ALA A 39 -10.10 7.86 2.13
N ASP A 40 -9.57 7.40 0.99
CA ASP A 40 -10.42 7.09 -0.15
C ASP A 40 -11.31 5.87 0.15
N ASN A 41 -12.56 5.94 -0.31
CA ASN A 41 -13.52 4.85 -0.18
C ASN A 41 -13.23 3.79 -1.24
N ILE A 42 -13.07 2.55 -0.80
CA ILE A 42 -12.88 1.40 -1.67
C ILE A 42 -14.28 0.85 -1.96
N SER A 43 -14.72 0.93 -3.22
CA SER A 43 -15.97 0.30 -3.63
C SER A 43 -15.86 -1.21 -3.43
N VAL A 44 -16.71 -1.76 -2.57
CA VAL A 44 -16.81 -3.20 -2.34
C VAL A 44 -18.25 -3.64 -2.40
N ASN A 45 -18.49 -4.82 -2.96
CA ASN A 45 -19.83 -5.37 -3.09
C ASN A 45 -20.31 -5.82 -1.70
N CYS A 46 -21.27 -5.12 -1.11
CA CYS A 46 -21.77 -5.40 0.24
C CYS A 46 -22.45 -6.78 0.38
N GLU A 47 -22.88 -7.37 -0.73
CA GLU A 47 -23.50 -8.71 -0.80
C GLU A 47 -22.52 -9.83 -0.38
N ASP A 48 -21.22 -9.58 -0.54
CA ASP A 48 -20.17 -10.53 -0.19
C ASP A 48 -19.54 -10.14 1.16
N ALA A 49 -19.53 -11.06 2.13
CA ALA A 49 -18.76 -10.89 3.35
C ALA A 49 -17.25 -10.83 3.02
N ILE A 50 -16.70 -9.62 2.96
CA ILE A 50 -15.33 -9.35 2.53
C ILE A 50 -14.38 -9.24 3.72
N LEU A 51 -13.22 -9.86 3.59
CA LEU A 51 -12.12 -9.81 4.52
C LEU A 51 -11.29 -8.54 4.26
N LYS A 52 -11.03 -7.81 5.34
CA LYS A 52 -10.26 -6.56 5.34
C LYS A 52 -8.81 -6.90 5.64
N GLY A 53 -7.95 -6.73 4.65
CA GLY A 53 -6.52 -6.96 4.77
C GLY A 53 -5.75 -5.69 5.13
N HIS A 54 -4.44 -5.75 4.97
CA HIS A 54 -3.56 -4.64 5.34
C HIS A 54 -3.85 -3.38 4.50
N GLY A 55 -3.74 -2.20 5.12
CA GLY A 55 -3.99 -0.94 4.41
C GLY A 55 -5.46 -0.60 4.19
N THR A 56 -6.37 -1.37 4.81
CA THR A 56 -7.82 -1.09 4.81
C THR A 56 -8.35 -0.97 6.23
N ALA A 57 -9.33 -0.10 6.43
CA ALA A 57 -10.08 0.03 7.68
C ALA A 57 -11.57 0.18 7.36
N GLU A 58 -12.41 -0.02 8.37
CA GLU A 58 -13.84 0.25 8.27
C GLU A 58 -14.15 1.60 8.92
N LEU A 59 -14.87 2.45 8.18
CA LEU A 59 -15.37 3.72 8.66
C LEU A 59 -16.80 3.88 8.15
N ASP A 60 -17.74 4.09 9.06
CA ASP A 60 -19.17 4.31 8.74
C ASP A 60 -19.80 3.23 7.84
N GLY A 61 -19.39 1.97 8.01
CA GLY A 61 -19.85 0.84 7.20
C GLY A 61 -19.23 0.76 5.79
N HIS A 62 -18.28 1.64 5.48
CA HIS A 62 -17.49 1.64 4.25
C HIS A 62 -16.06 1.16 4.51
N VAL A 63 -15.47 0.51 3.51
CA VAL A 63 -14.06 0.12 3.56
C VAL A 63 -13.23 1.28 3.02
N VAL A 64 -12.42 1.88 3.88
CA VAL A 64 -11.56 3.02 3.55
C VAL A 64 -10.10 2.60 3.47
N ALA A 65 -9.35 3.21 2.56
CA ALA A 65 -7.91 3.02 2.46
C ALA A 65 -7.18 3.78 3.58
N THR A 66 -6.25 3.12 4.27
CA THR A 66 -5.38 3.78 5.26
C THR A 66 -4.00 4.14 4.70
N LEU A 67 -3.69 3.69 3.49
CA LEU A 67 -2.39 3.87 2.84
C LEU A 67 -2.60 4.33 1.39
N CYS A 68 -1.63 5.09 0.86
CA CYS A 68 -1.60 5.40 -0.56
C CYS A 68 -1.00 4.23 -1.34
N GLY A 69 -1.69 3.78 -2.38
CA GLY A 69 -1.26 2.62 -3.13
C GLY A 69 -2.29 2.13 -4.14
N VAL A 70 -2.23 0.84 -4.43
CA VAL A 70 -3.16 0.17 -5.34
C VAL A 70 -3.95 -0.85 -4.54
N VAL A 71 -5.27 -0.88 -4.75
CA VAL A 71 -6.16 -1.88 -4.15
C VAL A 71 -5.95 -3.20 -4.87
N GLU A 72 -5.60 -4.23 -4.11
CA GLU A 72 -5.53 -5.60 -4.59
C GLU A 72 -6.66 -6.43 -3.96
N ARG A 73 -7.27 -7.26 -4.81
CA ARG A 73 -8.38 -8.13 -4.44
C ARG A 73 -7.98 -9.57 -4.73
N VAL A 74 -8.00 -10.41 -3.70
CA VAL A 74 -7.69 -11.83 -3.79
C VAL A 74 -8.87 -12.59 -3.18
N ASN A 75 -9.72 -13.16 -4.04
CA ASN A 75 -11.00 -13.75 -3.63
C ASN A 75 -11.84 -12.72 -2.84
N LYS A 76 -12.17 -13.05 -1.59
CA LYS A 76 -12.89 -12.19 -0.65
C LYS A 76 -11.98 -11.29 0.18
N LEU A 77 -10.66 -11.29 -0.02
CA LEU A 77 -9.72 -10.44 0.70
C LEU A 77 -9.41 -9.18 -0.10
N VAL A 78 -9.60 -8.01 0.51
CA VAL A 78 -9.23 -6.72 -0.06
C VAL A 78 -8.15 -6.10 0.79
N TYR A 79 -7.05 -5.68 0.17
CA TYR A 79 -5.96 -4.96 0.84
C TYR A 79 -5.37 -3.90 -0.07
N VAL A 80 -4.59 -2.98 0.51
CA VAL A 80 -3.91 -1.93 -0.26
C VAL A 80 -2.42 -2.24 -0.29
N ARG A 81 -1.88 -2.43 -1.50
CA ARG A 81 -0.44 -2.51 -1.75
C ARG A 81 0.11 -1.08 -1.79
N ALA A 82 0.79 -0.67 -0.74
CA ALA A 82 1.40 0.66 -0.66
C ALA A 82 2.55 0.83 -1.68
N LEU A 83 2.69 2.03 -2.25
CA LEU A 83 3.82 2.37 -3.14
C LEU A 83 5.17 2.34 -2.41
N ARG A 84 5.15 2.61 -1.09
CA ARG A 84 6.34 2.58 -0.24
C ARG A 84 6.00 1.95 1.11
N ALA A 85 6.68 0.86 1.43
CA ALA A 85 6.54 0.15 2.70
C ALA A 85 7.91 -0.27 3.25
N ARG A 86 7.95 -0.57 4.55
CA ARG A 86 9.09 -1.29 5.14
C ARG A 86 8.98 -2.78 4.78
N TYR A 87 10.11 -3.47 4.81
CA TYR A 87 10.15 -4.92 4.60
C TYR A 87 9.28 -5.62 5.65
N LYS A 88 8.37 -6.48 5.17
CA LYS A 88 7.52 -7.34 5.99
C LYS A 88 8.00 -8.77 5.77
N PRO A 89 8.52 -9.45 6.81
CA PRO A 89 9.11 -10.77 6.64
C PRO A 89 8.05 -11.81 6.32
N GLU A 90 8.31 -12.62 5.30
CA GLU A 90 7.49 -13.77 4.93
C GLU A 90 8.29 -15.08 5.04
N ILE A 91 7.57 -16.20 5.15
CA ILE A 91 8.21 -17.53 5.27
C ILE A 91 8.93 -17.84 3.96
N GLY A 92 10.23 -18.14 4.05
CA GLY A 92 11.07 -18.47 2.90
C GLY A 92 11.93 -17.30 2.39
N ASP A 93 11.79 -16.11 2.96
CA ASP A 93 12.64 -14.98 2.61
C ASP A 93 14.09 -15.17 3.07
N ILE A 94 15.04 -14.87 2.19
CA ILE A 94 16.46 -14.81 2.51
C ILE A 94 16.83 -13.34 2.76
N ILE A 95 17.25 -13.03 3.98
CA ILE A 95 17.54 -11.65 4.42
C ILE A 95 19.01 -11.47 4.80
N VAL A 96 19.51 -10.25 4.61
CA VAL A 96 20.82 -9.81 5.09
C VAL A 96 20.59 -8.74 6.16
N GLY A 97 20.94 -9.06 7.41
CA GLY A 97 20.79 -8.15 8.55
C GLY A 97 22.13 -7.59 9.02
N ARG A 98 22.13 -6.35 9.51
CA ARG A 98 23.24 -5.79 10.30
C ARG A 98 22.94 -5.99 11.77
N ILE A 99 23.88 -6.57 12.52
CA ILE A 99 23.76 -6.73 13.97
C ILE A 99 23.87 -5.34 14.63
N ILE A 100 22.86 -4.98 15.44
CA ILE A 100 22.82 -3.70 16.16
C ILE A 100 23.15 -3.90 17.64
N GLU A 101 22.68 -5.00 18.23
CA GLU A 101 22.84 -5.30 19.66
C GLU A 101 22.89 -6.81 19.87
N VAL A 102 23.62 -7.25 20.91
CA VAL A 102 23.66 -8.64 21.38
C VAL A 102 23.20 -8.66 22.84
N LYS A 103 22.13 -9.40 23.13
CA LYS A 103 21.62 -9.60 24.51
C LYS A 103 21.96 -11.00 25.01
N SER A 104 22.30 -11.11 26.29
CA SER A 104 22.45 -12.42 26.93
C SER A 104 21.09 -13.08 27.12
N ARG A 105 21.04 -14.39 26.90
CA ARG A 105 19.82 -15.18 27.12
C ARG A 105 19.67 -15.36 28.64
N ILE A 106 18.67 -14.73 29.23
CA ILE A 106 18.30 -14.98 30.63
C ILE A 106 17.54 -16.31 30.65
N LEU A 107 18.05 -17.27 31.43
CA LEU A 107 17.45 -18.58 31.68
C LEU A 107 16.24 -18.46 32.62
#